data_AF-A0A1Y5ZGW1-F1
#
_entry.id   AF-A0A1Y5ZGW1-F1
#
_cell.length_a   1.000
_cell.length_b   1.000
_cell.length_c   1.000
_cell.angle_alpha   90.00
_cell.angle_beta   90.00
_cell.angle_gamma   90.00
#
_symmetry.space_group_name_H-M   'P 1'
#
loop_
_entity.id
_entity.type
_entity.pdbx_description
1 polymer ?
#
loop_
_entity_poly.entity_id
_entity_poly.type
_entity_poly.pdbx_seq_one_letter_code
_entity_poly.pdbx_strand_id
1 'polypeptide(L)'
;MNQKDKERKEQVAHIIDIPDDYRLVVDDQEGVDDPYHLLWWEHKEDGERTIQITLNRHTGNLIDFRIEDEKDFSNGKEAIEENKAREVANTFLKKYTKEGYEFYTYVTVKDDWRGWKEVNYMQEVNGYPLPNTGCVVLVHPLGDVMHFHYNGQKAIEKKPLWPSDIVEENVVLENLKARQDMRLVFVDLTHSSCEYENGEEVKGYHLVYEPDPSHASSFRMVFRKNDYSSYVSILYNHFCTLAGGPSVLHFIVHIPQEQ
;
A
#
# COMPACT_ATOMS: atom_id res chain seq x y z
N MET A 1 -35.49 10.18 -8.38
CA MET A 1 -34.13 10.32 -8.95
C MET A 1 -34.04 11.67 -9.63
N ASN A 2 -33.02 12.46 -9.33
CA ASN A 2 -32.80 13.77 -9.97
C ASN A 2 -32.25 13.56 -11.40
N GLN A 3 -32.57 14.44 -12.35
CA GLN A 3 -32.07 14.37 -13.73
C GLN A 3 -30.54 14.30 -13.77
N LYS A 4 -29.88 15.11 -12.93
CA LYS A 4 -28.42 15.14 -12.78
C LYS A 4 -27.83 13.80 -12.32
N ASP A 5 -28.50 13.12 -11.38
CA ASP A 5 -28.08 11.80 -10.88
C ASP A 5 -28.14 10.76 -12.02
N LYS A 6 -29.23 10.77 -12.81
CA LYS A 6 -29.36 9.90 -13.97
C LYS A 6 -28.23 10.11 -15.00
N GLU A 7 -27.92 11.36 -15.32
CA GLU A 7 -26.83 11.72 -16.24
C GLU A 7 -25.47 11.21 -15.74
N ARG A 8 -25.19 11.33 -14.44
CA ARG A 8 -23.93 10.82 -13.86
C ARG A 8 -23.86 9.30 -13.81
N LYS A 9 -24.97 8.63 -13.52
CA LYS A 9 -25.05 7.15 -13.63
C LYS A 9 -24.78 6.69 -15.06
N GLU A 10 -25.38 7.32 -16.06
CA GLU A 10 -25.12 7.01 -17.48
C GLU A 10 -23.67 7.26 -17.87
N GLN A 11 -23.05 8.34 -17.37
CA GLN A 11 -21.63 8.66 -17.61
C GLN A 11 -20.69 7.54 -17.14
N VAL A 12 -20.94 6.95 -15.98
CA VAL A 12 -20.05 5.94 -15.36
C VAL A 12 -20.54 4.49 -15.53
N ALA A 13 -21.68 4.26 -16.19
CA ALA A 13 -22.27 2.94 -16.42
C ALA A 13 -21.33 1.95 -17.14
N HIS A 14 -20.36 2.47 -17.89
CA HIS A 14 -19.35 1.65 -18.52
C HIS A 14 -18.33 1.08 -17.54
N ILE A 15 -18.15 1.70 -16.36
CA ILE A 15 -17.26 1.31 -15.24
C ILE A 15 -18.00 0.38 -14.28
N ILE A 16 -19.14 0.84 -13.75
CA ILE A 16 -19.99 0.15 -12.78
C ILE A 16 -21.45 0.53 -12.99
N ASP A 17 -22.36 -0.42 -12.74
CA ASP A 17 -23.79 -0.15 -12.64
C ASP A 17 -24.13 0.33 -11.22
N ILE A 18 -24.58 1.59 -11.09
CA ILE A 18 -24.88 2.20 -9.79
C ILE A 18 -26.34 1.93 -9.42
N PRO A 19 -26.61 1.13 -8.37
CA PRO A 19 -27.96 0.69 -8.07
C PRO A 19 -28.91 1.85 -7.70
N ASP A 20 -30.22 1.65 -7.91
CA ASP A 20 -31.22 2.70 -7.72
C ASP A 20 -31.45 3.10 -6.27
N ASP A 21 -31.04 2.28 -5.30
CA ASP A 21 -31.05 2.58 -3.87
C ASP A 21 -29.88 3.47 -3.43
N TYR A 22 -28.96 3.81 -4.33
CA TYR A 22 -27.94 4.85 -4.14
C TYR A 22 -28.41 6.21 -4.66
N ARG A 23 -27.99 7.28 -3.98
CA ARG A 23 -28.26 8.68 -4.37
C ARG A 23 -26.95 9.45 -4.52
N LEU A 24 -26.85 10.27 -5.55
CA LEU A 24 -25.71 11.17 -5.75
C LEU A 24 -25.72 12.25 -4.66
N VAL A 25 -24.64 12.32 -3.87
CA VAL A 25 -24.46 13.30 -2.79
C VAL A 25 -23.35 14.30 -3.08
N VAL A 26 -22.34 13.90 -3.86
CA VAL A 26 -21.30 14.81 -4.36
C VAL A 26 -21.23 14.70 -5.87
N ASP A 27 -21.34 15.84 -6.53
CA ASP A 27 -20.94 16.04 -7.92
C ASP A 27 -20.20 17.35 -7.93
N ASP A 28 -18.88 17.24 -7.77
CA ASP A 28 -18.05 18.43 -7.69
C ASP A 28 -18.18 19.24 -9.00
N GLN A 29 -17.99 20.55 -8.89
CA GLN A 29 -18.01 21.44 -10.06
C GLN A 29 -16.60 21.84 -10.43
N GLU A 30 -16.44 22.22 -11.69
CA GLU A 30 -15.19 22.69 -12.27
C GLU A 30 -14.68 23.92 -11.51
N GLY A 31 -13.67 23.72 -10.66
CA GLY A 31 -12.83 24.78 -10.12
C GLY A 31 -11.70 25.09 -11.11
N VAL A 32 -11.16 26.31 -11.07
CA VAL A 32 -10.29 26.86 -12.14
C VAL A 32 -9.00 26.07 -12.37
N ASP A 33 -8.57 25.19 -11.44
CA ASP A 33 -7.30 24.46 -11.55
C ASP A 33 -7.34 22.97 -11.10
N ASP A 34 -8.51 22.39 -10.77
CA ASP A 34 -8.58 20.98 -10.32
C ASP A 34 -8.92 20.02 -11.48
N PRO A 35 -7.98 19.16 -11.92
CA PRO A 35 -8.21 18.23 -13.02
C PRO A 35 -9.11 17.05 -12.63
N TYR A 36 -9.52 16.91 -11.37
CA TYR A 36 -10.29 15.76 -10.87
C TYR A 36 -11.77 16.11 -10.72
N HIS A 37 -12.64 15.18 -11.12
CA HIS A 37 -14.09 15.23 -10.94
C HIS A 37 -14.52 14.09 -10.04
N LEU A 38 -14.84 14.41 -8.79
CA LEU A 38 -15.37 13.47 -7.81
C LEU A 38 -16.90 13.34 -7.95
N LEU A 39 -17.33 12.09 -8.13
CA LEU A 39 -18.71 11.65 -8.04
C LEU A 39 -18.85 10.69 -6.85
N TRP A 40 -19.79 10.98 -5.95
CA TRP A 40 -20.02 10.19 -4.74
C TRP A 40 -21.51 9.86 -4.62
N TRP A 41 -21.81 8.58 -4.51
CA TRP A 41 -23.12 8.08 -4.15
C TRP A 41 -23.14 7.43 -2.77
N GLU A 42 -24.20 7.69 -2.01
CA GLU A 42 -24.49 7.02 -0.73
C GLU A 42 -25.74 6.16 -0.87
N HIS A 43 -25.77 5.02 -0.19
CA HIS A 43 -27.00 4.23 -0.07
C HIS A 43 -28.05 5.00 0.74
N LYS A 44 -29.31 4.98 0.27
CA LYS A 44 -30.40 5.81 0.84
C LYS A 44 -30.72 5.48 2.30
N GLU A 45 -30.51 4.25 2.73
CA GLU A 45 -30.81 3.78 4.09
C GLU A 45 -29.56 3.64 4.97
N ASP A 46 -28.36 3.74 4.40
CA ASP A 46 -27.11 3.37 5.06
C ASP A 46 -25.96 4.22 4.51
N GLY A 47 -25.71 5.38 5.14
CA GLY A 47 -24.75 6.36 4.64
C GLY A 47 -23.29 5.88 4.64
N GLU A 48 -22.98 4.82 5.36
CA GLU A 48 -21.65 4.20 5.36
C GLU A 48 -21.38 3.42 4.06
N ARG A 49 -22.43 3.05 3.32
CA ARG A 49 -22.27 2.39 2.03
C ARG A 49 -22.15 3.41 0.93
N THR A 50 -20.98 3.42 0.30
CA THR A 50 -20.63 4.46 -0.66
C THR A 50 -20.02 3.89 -1.92
N ILE A 51 -20.29 4.57 -3.04
CA ILE A 51 -19.62 4.36 -4.32
C ILE A 51 -19.01 5.69 -4.70
N GLN A 52 -17.69 5.72 -4.86
CA GLN A 52 -16.92 6.90 -5.21
C GLN A 52 -16.18 6.66 -6.51
N ILE A 53 -16.24 7.63 -7.42
CA ILE A 53 -15.56 7.59 -8.71
C ILE A 53 -14.91 8.95 -8.93
N THR A 54 -13.60 8.95 -9.14
CA THR A 54 -12.84 10.14 -9.53
C THR A 54 -12.38 9.98 -10.97
N LEU A 55 -12.82 10.91 -11.82
CA LEU A 55 -12.42 10.98 -13.21
C LEU A 55 -11.50 12.18 -13.44
N ASN A 56 -10.61 12.09 -14.43
CA ASN A 56 -9.94 13.27 -14.94
C ASN A 56 -10.92 14.10 -15.78
N ARG A 57 -11.21 15.35 -15.40
CA ARG A 57 -12.17 16.24 -16.09
C ARG A 57 -11.91 16.40 -17.57
N HIS A 58 -10.64 16.51 -17.96
CA HIS A 58 -10.25 16.84 -19.33
C HIS A 58 -10.24 15.62 -20.25
N THR A 59 -9.98 14.42 -19.70
CA THR A 59 -9.79 13.21 -20.50
C THR A 59 -10.87 12.15 -20.29
N GLY A 60 -11.65 12.26 -19.21
CA GLY A 60 -12.62 11.25 -18.78
C GLY A 60 -11.98 9.96 -18.24
N ASN A 61 -10.65 9.89 -18.14
CA ASN A 61 -9.95 8.71 -17.65
C ASN A 61 -10.29 8.47 -16.17
N LEU A 62 -10.42 7.20 -15.80
CA LEU A 62 -10.57 6.80 -14.40
C LEU A 62 -9.26 7.05 -13.63
N ILE A 63 -9.36 7.77 -12.51
CA ILE A 63 -8.23 8.03 -11.59
C ILE A 63 -8.37 7.20 -10.32
N ASP A 64 -9.58 7.18 -9.76
CA ASP A 64 -9.89 6.46 -8.54
C ASP A 64 -11.30 5.91 -8.60
N PHE A 65 -11.52 4.72 -8.05
CA PHE A 65 -12.83 4.11 -7.91
C PHE A 65 -12.86 3.31 -6.63
N ARG A 66 -13.91 3.45 -5.83
CA ARG A 66 -14.05 2.75 -4.56
C ARG A 66 -15.50 2.40 -4.28
N ILE A 67 -15.73 1.18 -3.82
CA ILE A 67 -16.96 0.73 -3.17
C ILE A 67 -16.61 0.45 -1.71
N GLU A 68 -17.24 1.17 -0.80
CA GLU A 68 -17.30 0.78 0.61
C GLU A 68 -18.69 0.20 0.83
N ASP A 69 -18.80 -1.12 0.91
CA ASP A 69 -20.00 -1.81 1.38
C ASP A 69 -19.60 -2.83 2.44
N GLU A 70 -19.80 -2.47 3.71
CA GLU A 70 -19.48 -3.34 4.84
C GLU A 70 -20.29 -4.65 4.82
N LYS A 71 -21.45 -4.71 4.14
CA LYS A 71 -22.19 -5.98 4.05
C LYS A 71 -21.56 -6.98 3.07
N ASP A 72 -20.59 -6.54 2.28
CA ASP A 72 -19.73 -7.40 1.45
C ASP A 72 -18.50 -7.93 2.21
N PHE A 73 -18.39 -7.72 3.54
CA PHE A 73 -17.49 -8.57 4.34
C PHE A 73 -17.89 -10.03 4.13
N SER A 74 -16.99 -10.80 3.53
CA SER A 74 -17.20 -12.22 3.29
C SER A 74 -17.29 -12.97 4.61
N ASN A 75 -18.49 -13.05 5.17
CA ASN A 75 -18.79 -14.01 6.23
C ASN A 75 -18.75 -15.41 5.60
N GLY A 76 -17.55 -15.98 5.47
CA GLY A 76 -17.32 -17.39 5.13
C GLY A 76 -17.07 -17.75 3.66
N LYS A 77 -16.63 -16.81 2.81
CA LYS A 77 -16.17 -17.17 1.45
C LYS A 77 -14.66 -17.40 1.44
N GLU A 78 -14.22 -18.41 0.69
CA GLU A 78 -12.80 -18.66 0.46
C GLU A 78 -12.17 -17.47 -0.28
N ALA A 79 -10.94 -17.12 0.11
CA ALA A 79 -10.18 -16.07 -0.55
C ALA A 79 -9.99 -16.41 -2.03
N ILE A 80 -10.08 -15.39 -2.89
CA ILE A 80 -9.81 -15.54 -4.31
C ILE A 80 -8.32 -15.89 -4.52
N GLU A 81 -8.05 -16.87 -5.38
CA GLU A 81 -6.68 -17.24 -5.76
C GLU A 81 -5.97 -16.05 -6.43
N GLU A 82 -4.67 -15.89 -6.16
CA GLU A 82 -3.86 -14.79 -6.69
C GLU A 82 -3.91 -14.67 -8.21
N ASN A 83 -3.84 -15.79 -8.93
CA ASN A 83 -3.87 -15.78 -10.39
C ASN A 83 -5.22 -15.27 -10.92
N LYS A 84 -6.32 -15.70 -10.30
CA LYS A 84 -7.66 -15.25 -10.67
C LYS A 84 -7.88 -13.77 -10.34
N ALA A 85 -7.41 -13.30 -9.18
CA ALA A 85 -7.43 -11.88 -8.84
C ALA A 85 -6.66 -11.03 -9.86
N ARG A 86 -5.48 -11.52 -10.28
CA ARG A 86 -4.67 -10.87 -11.31
C ARG A 86 -5.37 -10.82 -12.68
N GLU A 87 -6.07 -11.88 -13.07
CA GLU A 87 -6.85 -11.90 -14.32
C GLU A 87 -7.99 -10.87 -14.32
N VAL A 88 -8.73 -10.78 -13.20
CA VAL A 88 -9.77 -9.77 -13.01
C VAL A 88 -9.18 -8.37 -13.11
N ALA A 89 -8.11 -8.10 -12.38
CA ALA A 89 -7.43 -6.81 -12.39
C ALA A 89 -6.88 -6.45 -13.78
N ASN A 90 -6.25 -7.38 -14.49
CA ASN A 90 -5.77 -7.16 -15.87
C ASN A 90 -6.90 -6.81 -16.82
N THR A 91 -8.04 -7.51 -16.71
CA THR A 91 -9.24 -7.26 -17.52
C THR A 91 -9.79 -5.87 -17.26
N PHE A 92 -9.85 -5.46 -15.99
CA PHE A 92 -10.26 -4.12 -15.58
C PHE A 92 -9.34 -3.05 -16.16
N LEU A 93 -8.02 -3.19 -15.98
CA LEU A 93 -7.04 -2.22 -16.47
C LEU A 93 -7.09 -2.08 -17.99
N LYS A 94 -7.19 -3.20 -18.73
CA LYS A 94 -7.31 -3.18 -20.19
C LYS A 94 -8.53 -2.40 -20.68
N LYS A 95 -9.61 -2.36 -19.89
CA LYS A 95 -10.84 -1.67 -20.26
C LYS A 95 -10.80 -0.18 -19.92
N TYR A 96 -10.23 0.21 -18.78
CA TYR A 96 -10.38 1.58 -18.25
C TYR A 96 -9.12 2.41 -18.19
N THR A 97 -7.95 1.82 -18.42
CA THR A 97 -6.68 2.57 -18.47
C THR A 97 -6.20 2.73 -19.90
N LYS A 98 -5.76 3.94 -20.26
CA LYS A 98 -5.15 4.21 -21.57
C LYS A 98 -3.82 3.49 -21.76
N GLU A 99 -3.07 3.37 -20.68
CA GLU A 99 -1.71 2.85 -20.72
C GLU A 99 -1.74 1.32 -20.86
N GLY A 100 -2.79 0.61 -20.46
CA GLY A 100 -2.80 -0.85 -20.54
C GLY A 100 -1.80 -1.48 -19.56
N TYR A 101 -2.13 -2.66 -19.03
CA TYR A 101 -1.31 -3.26 -17.97
C TYR A 101 0.10 -3.67 -18.42
N GLU A 102 0.35 -3.76 -19.73
CA GLU A 102 1.62 -4.18 -20.33
C GLU A 102 2.78 -3.23 -20.04
N PHE A 103 2.50 -1.99 -19.65
CA PHE A 103 3.54 -1.01 -19.28
C PHE A 103 4.09 -1.24 -17.86
N TYR A 104 3.41 -2.04 -17.05
CA TYR A 104 3.79 -2.33 -15.67
C TYR A 104 4.56 -3.65 -15.63
N THR A 105 5.85 -3.55 -15.35
CA THR A 105 6.78 -4.69 -15.36
C THR A 105 6.93 -5.37 -14.01
N TYR A 106 6.43 -4.74 -12.94
CA TYR A 106 6.47 -5.26 -11.58
C TYR A 106 5.05 -5.40 -11.03
N VAL A 107 4.64 -6.63 -10.73
CA VAL A 107 3.29 -6.93 -10.26
C VAL A 107 3.38 -7.76 -8.99
N THR A 108 2.75 -7.30 -7.92
CA THR A 108 2.66 -8.03 -6.65
C THR A 108 1.21 -8.21 -6.25
N VAL A 109 0.89 -9.36 -5.68
CA VAL A 109 -0.42 -9.64 -5.09
C VAL A 109 -0.24 -9.78 -3.58
N LYS A 110 -1.08 -9.11 -2.81
CA LYS A 110 -1.08 -9.18 -1.34
C LYS A 110 -2.47 -9.56 -0.84
N ASP A 111 -2.48 -10.27 0.28
CA ASP A 111 -3.70 -10.50 1.04
C ASP A 111 -4.09 -9.24 1.80
N ASP A 112 -5.35 -8.85 1.64
CA ASP A 112 -6.01 -7.91 2.54
C ASP A 112 -6.68 -8.68 3.69
N TRP A 113 -6.75 -8.06 4.87
CA TRP A 113 -7.34 -8.67 6.06
C TRP A 113 -8.82 -9.05 5.90
N ARG A 114 -9.54 -8.47 4.93
CA ARG A 114 -10.92 -8.80 4.57
C ARG A 114 -11.04 -10.05 3.68
N GLY A 115 -9.92 -10.73 3.38
CA GLY A 115 -9.87 -11.86 2.44
C GLY A 115 -9.87 -11.41 0.97
N TRP A 116 -9.73 -10.11 0.72
CA TRP A 116 -9.60 -9.53 -0.61
C TRP A 116 -8.15 -9.66 -1.09
N LYS A 117 -7.93 -9.51 -2.39
CA LYS A 117 -6.58 -9.50 -2.97
C LYS A 117 -6.25 -8.12 -3.53
N GLU A 118 -5.17 -7.53 -3.05
CA GLU A 118 -4.63 -6.28 -3.57
C GLU A 118 -3.58 -6.59 -4.64
N VAL A 119 -3.89 -6.25 -5.90
CA VAL A 119 -2.99 -6.39 -7.03
C VAL A 119 -2.35 -5.03 -7.32
N ASN A 120 -1.05 -4.93 -7.04
CA ASN A 120 -0.26 -3.73 -7.27
C ASN A 120 0.52 -3.84 -8.57
N TYR A 121 0.45 -2.80 -9.39
CA TYR A 121 1.15 -2.68 -10.66
C TYR A 121 2.10 -1.49 -10.62
N MET A 122 3.37 -1.72 -10.93
CA MET A 122 4.43 -0.71 -10.96
C MET A 122 5.34 -0.93 -12.18
N GLN A 123 6.02 0.13 -12.60
CA GLN A 123 7.20 0.00 -13.46
C GLN A 123 8.40 -0.37 -12.62
N GLU A 124 9.42 -0.95 -13.25
CA GLU A 124 10.66 -1.31 -12.55
C GLU A 124 11.91 -0.91 -13.32
N VAL A 125 13.03 -0.82 -12.60
CA VAL A 125 14.38 -0.82 -13.17
C VAL A 125 15.18 -1.93 -12.50
N ASN A 126 15.69 -2.87 -13.29
CA ASN A 126 16.50 -4.00 -12.82
C ASN A 126 15.86 -4.80 -11.67
N GLY A 127 14.55 -5.04 -11.74
CA GLY A 127 13.80 -5.78 -10.72
C GLY A 127 13.39 -4.97 -9.48
N TYR A 128 13.69 -3.67 -9.44
CA TYR A 128 13.29 -2.79 -8.34
C TYR A 128 12.11 -1.92 -8.76
N PRO A 129 11.02 -1.90 -7.96
CA PRO A 129 9.83 -1.11 -8.29
C PRO A 129 10.13 0.38 -8.24
N LEU A 130 9.57 1.11 -9.19
CA LEU A 130 9.59 2.56 -9.21
C LEU A 130 8.37 3.08 -8.45
N PRO A 131 8.56 3.85 -7.37
CA PRO A 131 7.45 4.35 -6.57
C PRO A 131 6.60 5.32 -7.40
N ASN A 132 5.31 5.41 -7.06
CA ASN A 132 4.33 6.27 -7.72
C ASN A 132 4.16 6.02 -9.23
N THR A 133 4.57 4.85 -9.70
CA THR A 133 4.26 4.38 -11.05
C THR A 133 3.13 3.36 -11.00
N GLY A 134 2.24 3.41 -11.97
CA GLY A 134 1.14 2.45 -12.12
C GLY A 134 -0.03 2.64 -11.16
N CYS A 135 -0.58 1.54 -10.66
CA CYS A 135 -1.89 1.52 -10.02
C CYS A 135 -2.09 0.33 -9.08
N VAL A 136 -3.13 0.42 -8.27
CA VAL A 136 -3.58 -0.63 -7.35
C VAL A 136 -5.00 -1.04 -7.72
N VAL A 137 -5.28 -2.33 -7.70
CA VAL A 137 -6.62 -2.90 -7.88
C VAL A 137 -6.91 -3.84 -6.72
N LEU A 138 -8.00 -3.61 -6.00
CA LEU A 138 -8.47 -4.45 -4.92
C LEU A 138 -9.63 -5.31 -5.41
N VAL A 139 -9.47 -6.63 -5.31
CA VAL A 139 -10.40 -7.61 -5.86
C VAL A 139 -11.07 -8.39 -4.75
N HIS A 140 -12.40 -8.36 -4.75
CA HIS A 140 -13.25 -9.14 -3.85
C HIS A 140 -13.14 -10.65 -4.13
N PRO A 141 -13.34 -11.55 -3.16
CA PRO A 141 -13.44 -12.99 -3.36
C PRO A 141 -14.36 -13.45 -4.50
N LEU A 142 -15.42 -12.68 -4.78
CA LEU A 142 -16.36 -12.96 -5.88
C LEU A 142 -15.81 -12.64 -7.28
N GLY A 143 -14.70 -11.91 -7.37
CA GLY A 143 -14.12 -11.43 -8.62
C GLY A 143 -14.57 -10.03 -9.02
N ASP A 144 -15.21 -9.29 -8.12
CA ASP A 144 -15.56 -7.89 -8.34
C ASP A 144 -14.40 -6.96 -7.95
N VAL A 145 -14.21 -5.88 -8.70
CA VAL A 145 -13.25 -4.83 -8.32
C VAL A 145 -13.93 -3.91 -7.32
N MET A 146 -13.36 -3.82 -6.12
CA MET A 146 -13.88 -2.98 -5.03
C MET A 146 -13.17 -1.63 -4.96
N HIS A 147 -11.91 -1.59 -5.35
CA HIS A 147 -11.12 -0.37 -5.34
C HIS A 147 -10.10 -0.38 -6.48
N PHE A 148 -9.95 0.77 -7.12
CA PHE A 148 -8.90 1.06 -8.08
C PHE A 148 -8.32 2.42 -7.75
N HIS A 149 -6.99 2.50 -7.70
CA HIS A 149 -6.28 3.75 -7.48
C HIS A 149 -5.12 3.89 -8.45
N TYR A 150 -5.08 5.00 -9.20
CA TYR A 150 -3.93 5.37 -10.01
C TYR A 150 -2.93 6.16 -9.17
N ASN A 151 -1.69 5.68 -9.06
CA ASN A 151 -0.66 6.27 -8.17
C ASN A 151 -0.12 7.64 -8.64
N GLY A 152 -0.72 8.23 -9.68
CA GLY A 152 -0.66 9.66 -9.93
C GLY A 152 0.36 10.14 -10.96
N GLN A 153 1.30 9.33 -11.44
CA GLN A 153 2.20 9.72 -12.52
C GLN A 153 1.99 8.86 -13.76
N LYS A 154 1.85 9.55 -14.92
CA LYS A 154 1.97 8.95 -16.25
C LYS A 154 3.13 7.96 -16.22
N ALA A 155 2.95 6.77 -16.79
CA ALA A 155 4.05 5.82 -16.93
C ALA A 155 5.29 6.55 -17.46
N ILE A 156 6.40 6.48 -16.74
CA ILE A 156 7.60 7.19 -17.14
C ILE A 156 8.16 6.54 -18.39
N GLU A 157 8.30 7.33 -19.45
CA GLU A 157 8.82 6.85 -20.75
C GLU A 157 10.33 6.62 -20.67
N LYS A 158 11.03 7.48 -19.92
CA LYS A 158 12.47 7.38 -19.68
C LYS A 158 12.73 6.89 -18.27
N LYS A 159 13.04 5.61 -18.14
CA LYS A 159 13.45 4.99 -16.87
C LYS A 159 14.75 5.63 -16.34
N PRO A 160 14.91 5.74 -15.00
CA PRO A 160 16.16 6.21 -14.43
C PRO A 160 17.30 5.26 -14.80
N LEU A 161 18.50 5.83 -14.96
CA LEU A 161 19.70 5.03 -15.22
C LEU A 161 20.10 4.27 -13.95
N TRP A 162 20.55 3.04 -14.14
CA TRP A 162 21.17 2.29 -13.06
C TRP A 162 22.47 2.98 -12.63
N PRO A 163 22.72 3.15 -11.32
CA PRO A 163 23.99 3.70 -10.85
C PRO A 163 25.17 2.82 -11.28
N SER A 164 26.34 3.42 -11.48
CA SER A 164 27.56 2.68 -11.83
C SER A 164 28.03 1.76 -10.71
N ASP A 165 27.75 2.14 -9.46
CA ASP A 165 28.18 1.44 -8.25
C ASP A 165 27.06 1.50 -7.21
N ILE A 166 26.86 0.40 -6.49
CA ILE A 166 25.92 0.28 -5.38
C ILE A 166 26.72 -0.01 -4.12
N VAL A 167 26.46 0.76 -3.07
CA VAL A 167 27.09 0.56 -1.76
C VAL A 167 26.60 -0.76 -1.18
N GLU A 168 27.52 -1.56 -0.64
CA GLU A 168 27.18 -2.83 0.01
C GLU A 168 26.23 -2.62 1.20
N GLU A 169 25.29 -3.55 1.36
CA GLU A 169 24.26 -3.49 2.40
C GLU A 169 24.84 -3.31 3.81
N ASN A 170 25.92 -4.04 4.12
CA ASN A 170 26.58 -3.96 5.42
C ASN A 170 27.09 -2.54 5.73
N VAL A 171 27.64 -1.85 4.73
CA VAL A 171 28.14 -0.46 4.90
C VAL A 171 26.99 0.49 5.17
N VAL A 172 25.83 0.29 4.52
CA VAL A 172 24.62 1.08 4.77
C VAL A 172 24.10 0.82 6.19
N LEU A 173 24.04 -0.44 6.60
CA LEU A 173 23.57 -0.85 7.93
C LEU A 173 24.48 -0.32 9.05
N GLU A 174 25.80 -0.41 8.90
CA GLU A 174 26.75 0.14 9.87
C GLU A 174 26.60 1.67 10.01
N ASN A 175 26.43 2.38 8.89
CA ASN A 175 26.16 3.82 8.89
C ASN A 175 24.83 4.18 9.57
N LEU A 176 23.78 3.39 9.36
CA LEU A 176 22.49 3.58 10.03
C LEU A 176 22.62 3.40 11.53
N LYS A 177 23.28 2.33 11.98
CA LYS A 177 23.54 2.06 13.40
C LYS A 177 24.36 3.14 14.07
N ALA A 178 25.38 3.67 13.38
CA ALA A 178 26.24 4.72 13.93
C ALA A 178 25.51 6.08 14.10
N ARG A 179 24.42 6.30 13.36
CA ARG A 179 23.65 7.57 13.38
C ARG A 179 22.35 7.47 14.19
N GLN A 180 21.87 6.25 14.43
CA GLN A 180 20.64 6.02 15.15
C GLN A 180 20.93 5.93 16.64
N ASP A 181 20.57 6.98 17.37
CA ASP A 181 20.57 6.91 18.83
C ASP A 181 19.49 5.91 19.27
N MET A 182 19.88 5.03 20.20
CA MET A 182 19.03 4.00 20.78
C MET A 182 18.80 4.34 22.25
N ARG A 183 17.56 4.14 22.70
CA ARG A 183 17.18 4.30 24.11
C ARG A 183 16.62 3.01 24.65
N LEU A 184 16.85 2.79 25.94
CA LEU A 184 16.35 1.62 26.65
C LEU A 184 14.93 1.93 27.20
N VAL A 185 13.95 1.11 26.84
CA VAL A 185 12.54 1.31 27.22
C VAL A 185 11.85 -0.02 27.53
N PHE A 186 10.85 0.03 28.42
CA PHE A 186 9.95 -1.11 28.61
C PHE A 186 8.81 -1.06 27.60
N VAL A 187 8.58 -2.17 26.90
CA VAL A 187 7.56 -2.33 25.86
C VAL A 187 6.74 -3.57 26.15
N ASP A 188 5.42 -3.49 25.98
CA ASP A 188 4.53 -4.64 26.05
C ASP A 188 4.52 -5.41 24.72
N LEU A 189 5.13 -6.60 24.73
CA LEU A 189 5.25 -7.48 23.57
C LEU A 189 4.14 -8.54 23.50
N THR A 190 3.09 -8.45 24.32
CA THR A 190 1.97 -9.43 24.37
C THR A 190 1.34 -9.71 23.00
N HIS A 191 1.21 -8.68 22.16
CA HIS A 191 0.66 -8.79 20.81
C HIS A 191 1.73 -8.77 19.71
N SER A 192 3.01 -8.90 20.07
CA SER A 192 4.10 -8.98 19.11
C SER A 192 4.26 -10.40 18.57
N SER A 193 4.77 -10.50 17.35
CA SER A 193 5.22 -11.75 16.73
C SER A 193 6.73 -11.97 16.91
N CYS A 194 7.34 -11.36 17.93
CA CYS A 194 8.78 -11.46 18.12
C CYS A 194 9.15 -12.79 18.77
N GLU A 195 10.24 -13.37 18.29
CA GLU A 195 10.79 -14.63 18.74
C GLU A 195 12.28 -14.46 19.07
N TYR A 196 12.74 -15.16 20.11
CA TYR A 196 14.17 -15.35 20.37
C TYR A 196 14.80 -16.23 19.28
N GLU A 197 16.13 -16.27 19.18
CA GLU A 197 16.83 -17.12 18.19
C GLU A 197 16.51 -18.62 18.32
N ASN A 198 16.11 -19.05 19.52
CA ASN A 198 15.70 -20.42 19.80
C ASN A 198 14.24 -20.71 19.36
N GLY A 199 13.54 -19.73 18.77
CA GLY A 199 12.15 -19.82 18.33
C GLY A 199 11.11 -19.65 19.44
N GLU A 200 11.52 -19.28 20.66
CA GLU A 200 10.56 -19.02 21.74
C GLU A 200 9.89 -17.65 21.56
N GLU A 201 8.56 -17.62 21.62
CA GLU A 201 7.77 -16.39 21.53
C GLU A 201 8.03 -15.45 22.72
N VAL A 202 8.17 -14.16 22.42
CA VAL A 202 8.37 -13.10 23.41
C VAL A 202 7.03 -12.40 23.70
N LYS A 203 6.54 -12.52 24.95
CA LYS A 203 5.23 -11.97 25.38
C LYS A 203 5.30 -11.18 26.68
N GLY A 204 4.53 -10.11 26.80
CA GLY A 204 4.50 -9.25 27.99
C GLY A 204 5.58 -8.17 28.01
N TYR A 205 5.73 -7.48 29.13
CA TYR A 205 6.65 -6.35 29.27
C TYR A 205 8.12 -6.78 29.24
N HIS A 206 8.87 -6.22 28.30
CA HIS A 206 10.30 -6.47 28.11
C HIS A 206 11.08 -5.17 27.99
N LEU A 207 12.33 -5.19 28.48
CA LEU A 207 13.27 -4.10 28.30
C LEU A 207 13.96 -4.26 26.94
N VAL A 208 13.79 -3.27 26.07
CA VAL A 208 14.28 -3.30 24.69
C VAL A 208 15.01 -2.00 24.35
N TYR A 209 15.89 -2.07 23.35
CA TYR A 209 16.41 -0.87 22.70
C TYR A 209 15.49 -0.48 21.56
N GLU A 210 14.98 0.76 21.60
CA GLU A 210 14.24 1.39 20.50
C GLU A 210 15.00 2.61 19.95
N PRO A 211 14.82 2.93 18.66
CA PRO A 211 15.28 4.20 18.10
C PRO A 211 14.74 5.40 18.92
N ASP A 212 15.59 6.37 19.25
CA ASP A 212 15.13 7.62 19.84
C ASP A 212 14.26 8.39 18.80
N PRO A 213 12.97 8.63 19.08
CA PRO A 213 12.05 9.29 18.15
C PRO A 213 12.44 10.75 17.85
N SER A 214 13.23 11.39 18.72
CA SER A 214 13.73 12.76 18.54
C SER A 214 14.74 12.88 17.39
N HIS A 215 15.36 11.75 17.03
CA HIS A 215 16.38 11.63 16.00
C HIS A 215 16.00 10.66 14.87
N ALA A 216 14.76 10.15 14.90
CA ALA A 216 14.20 9.28 13.87
C ALA A 216 14.08 10.06 12.55
N SER A 217 15.17 10.07 11.79
CA SER A 217 15.19 10.71 10.48
C SER A 217 14.52 9.77 9.48
N SER A 218 13.57 10.28 8.71
CA SER A 218 13.13 9.64 7.49
C SER A 218 14.29 9.66 6.47
N PHE A 219 15.12 8.60 6.46
CA PHE A 219 16.29 8.57 5.60
C PHE A 219 15.91 8.18 4.16
N ARG A 220 16.00 9.14 3.23
CA ARG A 220 16.28 8.89 1.80
C ARG A 220 17.79 9.04 1.60
N MET A 221 18.54 7.94 1.46
CA MET A 221 19.98 8.02 1.18
C MET A 221 20.24 8.33 -0.30
N VAL A 222 21.04 9.38 -0.54
CA VAL A 222 21.64 9.73 -1.84
C VAL A 222 23.09 9.26 -1.83
N PHE A 223 23.52 8.58 -2.90
CA PHE A 223 24.83 7.97 -3.04
C PHE A 223 25.97 9.00 -3.13
N ARG A 224 27.02 8.85 -2.31
CA ARG A 224 28.34 9.44 -2.57
C ARG A 224 29.48 8.69 -1.87
N LYS A 225 30.67 8.84 -2.45
CA LYS A 225 31.91 8.04 -2.35
C LYS A 225 32.76 8.27 -1.08
N ASN A 226 33.47 7.20 -0.69
CA ASN A 226 34.73 7.07 0.08
C ASN A 226 34.73 6.64 1.57
N ASP A 227 35.29 5.43 1.74
CA ASP A 227 36.35 4.91 2.64
C ASP A 227 36.22 4.68 4.16
N TYR A 228 36.70 3.46 4.51
CA TYR A 228 37.28 2.88 5.76
C TYR A 228 36.40 2.10 6.77
N SER A 229 36.44 0.76 6.63
CA SER A 229 36.66 -0.34 7.61
C SER A 229 36.18 -0.20 9.07
N SER A 230 35.35 -1.13 9.57
CA SER A 230 35.74 -2.33 10.39
C SER A 230 34.51 -3.03 11.05
N TYR A 231 34.51 -4.37 11.05
CA TYR A 231 33.42 -5.31 11.40
C TYR A 231 32.93 -5.38 12.86
N VAL A 232 31.61 -5.62 13.05
CA VAL A 232 30.99 -6.33 14.20
C VAL A 232 29.74 -7.12 13.74
N SER A 233 29.61 -8.38 14.18
CA SER A 233 28.52 -9.33 13.83
C SER A 233 27.15 -8.97 14.43
N ILE A 234 26.06 -9.22 13.69
CA ILE A 234 24.68 -8.82 14.01
C ILE A 234 23.73 -10.00 13.86
N LEU A 235 22.82 -10.14 14.83
CA LEU A 235 21.68 -11.06 14.82
C LEU A 235 20.69 -10.71 13.70
N TYR A 236 20.43 -11.65 12.81
CA TYR A 236 19.33 -11.59 11.85
C TYR A 236 18.02 -11.76 12.62
N ASN A 237 17.07 -10.83 12.50
CA ASN A 237 15.70 -11.15 12.88
C ASN A 237 14.68 -10.46 11.98
N HIS A 238 13.68 -11.25 11.58
CA HIS A 238 12.57 -10.86 10.72
C HIS A 238 11.83 -9.65 11.30
N PHE A 239 11.42 -8.74 10.41
CA PHE A 239 10.64 -7.55 10.74
C PHE A 239 9.43 -7.90 11.63
N CYS A 240 9.49 -7.57 12.92
CA CYS A 240 8.30 -7.60 13.78
C CYS A 240 7.40 -6.40 13.42
N THR A 241 6.25 -6.66 12.81
CA THR A 241 5.16 -5.68 12.70
C THR A 241 4.34 -5.69 13.99
N LEU A 242 4.34 -4.57 14.73
CA LEU A 242 3.27 -4.28 15.68
C LEU A 242 2.02 -3.94 14.87
N ALA A 243 0.87 -4.49 15.26
CA ALA A 243 -0.40 -4.31 14.57
C ALA A 243 -0.68 -2.82 14.26
N GLY A 244 -0.59 -2.46 12.97
CA GLY A 244 -0.98 -1.15 12.45
C GLY A 244 0.08 -0.04 12.45
N GLY A 245 1.34 -0.31 12.81
CA GLY A 245 2.44 0.68 12.77
C GLY A 245 3.49 0.41 11.68
N PRO A 246 4.31 1.42 11.30
CA PRO A 246 5.45 1.19 10.42
C PRO A 246 6.41 0.18 11.07
N SER A 247 7.05 -0.66 10.25
CA SER A 247 7.98 -1.68 10.73
C SER A 247 9.15 -1.03 11.49
N VAL A 248 9.27 -1.29 12.80
CA VAL A 248 10.36 -0.77 13.65
C VAL A 248 11.33 -1.91 13.97
N LEU A 249 12.63 -1.66 13.79
CA LEU A 249 13.67 -2.57 14.23
C LEU A 249 13.72 -2.57 15.77
N HIS A 250 13.41 -3.70 16.40
CA HIS A 250 13.52 -3.87 17.85
C HIS A 250 14.73 -4.74 18.19
N PHE A 251 15.52 -4.33 19.18
CA PHE A 251 16.58 -5.16 19.74
C PHE A 251 16.23 -5.52 21.19
N ILE A 252 16.07 -6.83 21.47
CA ILE A 252 15.73 -7.33 22.81
C ILE A 252 17.01 -7.58 23.60
N VAL A 253 17.04 -7.14 24.85
CA VAL A 253 18.17 -7.38 25.77
C VAL A 253 17.86 -8.59 26.63
N HIS A 254 18.68 -9.63 26.55
CA HIS A 254 18.64 -10.71 27.52
C HIS A 254 19.48 -10.33 28.75
N ILE A 255 18.82 -10.14 29.89
CA ILE A 255 19.49 -9.99 31.19
C ILE A 255 19.58 -11.40 31.80
N PRO A 256 20.77 -11.99 31.96
CA PRO A 256 20.90 -13.23 32.71
C PRO A 256 20.42 -12.99 34.14
N GLN A 257 19.45 -13.77 34.60
CA GLN A 257 19.17 -13.82 36.04
C GLN A 257 20.31 -14.57 36.72
N GLU A 258 21.15 -13.85 37.46
CA GLU A 258 22.07 -14.45 38.43
C GLU A 258 21.23 -15.13 39.54
N GLN A 259 21.47 -16.42 39.76
CA GLN A 259 21.16 -17.10 41.03
C GLN A 259 22.42 -17.14 41.89
#